data_AF-A0A952DZE9-F1
#
_entry.id   AF-A0A952DZE9-F1
#
_cell.length_a   1.000
_cell.length_b   1.000
_cell.length_c   1.000
_cell.angle_alpha   90.00
_cell.angle_beta   90.00
_cell.angle_gamma   90.00
#
_symmetry.space_group_name_H-M   'P 1'
#
loop_
_entity.id
_entity.type
_entity.pdbx_description
1 polymer ?
#
loop_
_entity_poly.entity_id
_entity_poly.type
_entity_poly.pdbx_seq_one_letter_code
_entity_poly.pdbx_strand_id
1 'polypeptide(L)'
;MRKKSVSCNNIRTPKLVKKPNIKITKLGIVSHDYRHEEQNGYRDFSYHLKDILGCLDEQKCDSVLFSLCTIVPRPSFKTKRRLSSLRNIKSVFIEEFCDKGDDNRVPKRYVVYYKTSKGWQEYELHQQFGSLSKCKAKEIIELTNNVKKRKTFGKCAVLLCGESNIVKYSQQDRTCIDEYNYLNAVSGVSIFLNPIHDRMTRYEMKLKRIFLSENNKWVVSVWNKGKIHKDGKTRDGKDPAWTVYHNGSELLIDRINCTIPSNSSIEIGILDMREK
;
A
#
# COMPACT_ATOMS: atom_id res chain seq x y z
N MET A 1 -22.11 1.98 24.09
CA MET A 1 -22.27 1.32 22.77
C MET A 1 -21.20 0.25 22.58
N ARG A 2 -21.59 -1.03 22.56
CA ARG A 2 -20.68 -2.18 22.34
C ARG A 2 -20.19 -2.17 20.89
N LYS A 3 -18.88 -2.02 20.68
CA LYS A 3 -18.25 -2.26 19.38
C LYS A 3 -18.44 -3.73 19.02
N LYS A 4 -19.15 -4.01 17.92
CA LYS A 4 -19.25 -5.36 17.36
C LYS A 4 -17.83 -5.89 17.13
N SER A 5 -17.53 -7.03 17.75
CA SER A 5 -16.34 -7.82 17.50
C SER A 5 -16.32 -8.20 16.02
N VAL A 6 -15.27 -7.79 15.31
CA VAL A 6 -14.96 -8.38 14.01
C VAL A 6 -14.42 -9.77 14.32
N SER A 7 -15.31 -10.74 14.28
CA SER A 7 -15.00 -12.16 14.33
C SER A 7 -14.09 -12.49 13.15
N CYS A 8 -12.93 -13.11 13.41
CA CYS A 8 -12.09 -13.77 12.43
C CYS A 8 -12.81 -15.02 11.88
N ASN A 9 -13.95 -14.88 11.18
CA ASN A 9 -14.61 -16.04 10.57
C ASN A 9 -15.05 -15.80 9.13
N ASN A 10 -14.86 -16.89 8.36
CA ASN A 10 -15.29 -17.16 7.00
C ASN A 10 -14.56 -16.38 5.91
N ILE A 11 -13.26 -16.66 5.78
CA ILE A 11 -12.59 -16.56 4.48
C ILE A 11 -13.26 -17.59 3.56
N ARG A 12 -14.34 -17.20 2.87
CA ARG A 12 -14.74 -17.90 1.64
C ARG A 12 -13.48 -17.94 0.79
N THR A 13 -13.05 -19.14 0.41
CA THR A 13 -11.89 -19.34 -0.45
C THR A 13 -12.38 -19.13 -1.89
N PRO A 14 -12.26 -17.93 -2.50
CA PRO A 14 -12.49 -17.82 -3.92
C PRO A 14 -11.56 -18.79 -4.65
N LYS A 15 -12.03 -19.33 -5.79
CA LYS A 15 -11.22 -20.16 -6.70
C LYS A 15 -9.82 -19.55 -6.83
N LEU A 16 -8.79 -20.37 -6.71
CA LEU A 16 -7.39 -19.94 -6.83
C LEU A 16 -7.17 -19.36 -8.25
N VAL A 17 -7.35 -18.05 -8.38
CA VAL A 17 -6.93 -17.30 -9.56
C VAL A 17 -5.40 -17.37 -9.59
N LYS A 18 -4.83 -17.76 -10.74
CA LYS A 18 -3.38 -17.79 -10.92
C LYS A 18 -2.81 -16.42 -10.61
N LYS A 19 -1.91 -16.36 -9.63
CA LYS A 19 -1.35 -15.12 -9.12
C LYS A 19 -0.32 -14.56 -10.09
N PRO A 20 -0.30 -13.23 -10.34
CA PRO A 20 0.68 -12.67 -11.25
C PRO A 20 2.09 -12.77 -10.66
N ASN A 21 3.06 -12.95 -11.56
CA ASN A 21 4.47 -12.81 -11.25
C ASN A 21 4.88 -11.38 -11.59
N ILE A 22 4.95 -10.52 -10.58
CA ILE A 22 5.28 -9.10 -10.74
C ILE A 22 6.78 -8.92 -10.47
N LYS A 23 7.46 -8.22 -11.38
CA LYS A 23 8.85 -7.79 -11.20
C LYS A 23 8.86 -6.28 -11.00
N ILE A 24 9.36 -5.85 -9.84
CA ILE A 24 9.49 -4.43 -9.50
C ILE A 24 10.98 -4.09 -9.52
N THR A 25 11.34 -3.11 -10.33
CA THR A 25 12.71 -2.55 -10.42
C THR A 25 12.73 -1.04 -10.27
N LYS A 26 11.67 -0.36 -10.72
CA LYS A 26 11.47 1.08 -10.52
C LYS A 26 10.01 1.35 -10.15
N LEU A 27 9.81 1.85 -8.94
CA LEU A 27 8.50 2.02 -8.32
C LEU A 27 8.13 3.50 -8.23
N GLY A 28 6.99 3.88 -8.81
CA GLY A 28 6.32 5.13 -8.49
C GLY A 28 5.55 5.00 -7.17
N ILE A 29 5.71 5.97 -6.27
CA ILE A 29 5.02 6.05 -4.99
C ILE A 29 4.12 7.28 -5.04
N VAL A 30 2.83 7.13 -4.75
CA VAL A 30 1.85 8.20 -4.92
C VAL A 30 1.00 8.35 -3.67
N SER A 31 0.91 9.57 -3.15
CA SER A 31 0.03 9.95 -2.06
C SER A 31 -0.79 11.19 -2.40
N HIS A 32 -1.86 11.41 -1.65
CA HIS A 32 -2.74 12.56 -1.80
C HIS A 32 -2.98 13.23 -0.45
N ASP A 33 -3.26 14.53 -0.49
CA ASP A 33 -3.84 15.27 0.63
C ASP A 33 -5.36 15.39 0.46
N TYR A 34 -6.10 14.58 1.23
CA TYR A 34 -7.56 14.50 1.11
C TYR A 34 -8.33 15.67 1.70
N ARG A 35 -7.67 16.73 2.19
CA ARG A 35 -8.35 17.98 2.51
C ARG A 35 -8.86 18.69 1.27
N HIS A 36 -8.27 18.39 0.12
CA HIS A 36 -8.54 19.10 -1.13
C HIS A 36 -9.39 18.23 -2.06
N GLU A 37 -10.49 18.81 -2.52
CA GLU A 37 -11.24 18.28 -3.65
C GLU A 37 -10.55 18.68 -4.95
N GLU A 38 -10.48 17.74 -5.87
CA GLU A 38 -10.04 18.00 -7.23
C GLU A 38 -11.18 18.60 -8.05
N GLN A 39 -10.87 19.12 -9.25
CA GLN A 39 -11.84 19.84 -10.08
C GLN A 39 -13.06 19.00 -10.50
N ASN A 40 -12.99 17.68 -10.39
CA ASN A 40 -14.12 16.78 -10.64
C ASN A 40 -15.04 16.57 -9.42
N GLY A 41 -14.81 17.27 -8.31
CA GLY A 41 -15.58 17.17 -7.07
C GLY A 41 -15.28 15.93 -6.22
N TYR A 42 -14.18 15.23 -6.52
CA TYR A 42 -13.75 14.07 -5.73
C TYR A 42 -12.41 14.35 -5.05
N ARG A 43 -12.23 13.74 -3.88
CA ARG A 43 -10.95 13.74 -3.15
C ARG A 43 -10.08 12.55 -3.53
N ASP A 44 -10.47 11.73 -4.51
CA ASP A 44 -9.70 10.56 -4.91
C ASP A 44 -8.71 10.91 -6.05
N PHE A 45 -7.92 9.93 -6.49
CA PHE A 45 -6.92 10.16 -7.55
C PHE A 45 -7.53 10.25 -8.96
N SER A 46 -8.85 10.15 -9.10
CA SER A 46 -9.48 9.92 -10.41
C SER A 46 -9.32 11.09 -11.39
N TYR A 47 -9.20 12.32 -10.90
CA TYR A 47 -9.01 13.50 -11.74
C TYR A 47 -7.64 13.45 -12.43
N HIS A 48 -6.57 13.26 -11.66
CA HIS A 48 -5.18 13.25 -12.14
C HIS A 48 -4.66 11.87 -12.52
N LEU A 49 -5.46 10.78 -12.42
CA LEU A 49 -4.93 9.41 -12.56
C LEU A 49 -4.18 9.19 -13.87
N LYS A 50 -4.68 9.76 -14.98
CA LYS A 50 -4.03 9.62 -16.29
C LYS A 50 -2.67 10.31 -16.31
N ASP A 51 -2.59 11.51 -15.74
CA ASP A 51 -1.39 12.35 -15.77
C ASP A 51 -0.32 11.83 -14.81
N ILE A 52 -0.73 11.38 -13.62
CA ILE A 52 0.13 10.66 -12.66
C ILE A 52 0.78 9.44 -13.33
N LEU A 53 -0.05 8.58 -13.94
CA LEU A 53 0.44 7.36 -14.59
C LEU A 53 1.28 7.68 -15.83
N GLY A 54 0.92 8.69 -16.61
CA GLY A 54 1.70 9.16 -17.77
C GLY A 54 3.09 9.61 -17.35
N CYS A 55 3.17 10.49 -16.34
CA CYS A 55 4.45 10.96 -15.80
C CYS A 55 5.34 9.80 -15.32
N LEU A 56 4.78 8.88 -14.52
CA LEU A 56 5.54 7.73 -14.02
C LEU A 56 5.94 6.76 -15.14
N ASP A 57 5.12 6.61 -16.18
CA ASP A 57 5.44 5.79 -17.35
C ASP A 57 6.60 6.40 -18.16
N GLU A 58 6.61 7.72 -18.36
CA GLU A 58 7.70 8.46 -19.00
C GLU A 58 9.01 8.34 -18.22
N GLN A 59 8.93 8.36 -16.89
CA GLN A 59 10.05 8.09 -15.99
C GLN A 59 10.49 6.61 -15.96
N LYS A 60 9.87 5.76 -16.78
CA LYS A 60 10.17 4.33 -16.93
C LYS A 60 9.94 3.52 -15.65
N CYS A 61 9.00 3.94 -14.80
CA CYS A 61 8.55 3.10 -13.70
C CYS A 61 7.85 1.86 -14.27
N ASP A 62 8.12 0.69 -13.68
CA ASP A 62 7.43 -0.56 -14.04
C ASP A 62 6.21 -0.83 -13.14
N SER A 63 6.16 -0.17 -11.98
CA SER A 63 5.13 -0.39 -10.98
C SER A 63 4.73 0.92 -10.32
N VAL A 64 3.47 1.04 -9.90
CA VAL A 64 2.99 2.21 -9.15
C VAL A 64 2.22 1.77 -7.91
N LEU A 65 2.67 2.22 -6.74
CA LEU A 65 2.01 2.03 -5.46
C LEU A 65 1.30 3.33 -5.06
N PHE A 66 -0.03 3.28 -5.03
CA PHE A 66 -0.83 4.34 -4.43
C PHE A 66 -1.02 4.08 -2.93
N SER A 67 -1.11 5.17 -2.17
CA SER A 67 -1.75 5.19 -0.86
C SER A 67 -3.18 4.60 -0.93
N LEU A 68 -3.69 4.16 0.22
CA LEU A 68 -5.05 3.63 0.32
C LEU A 68 -6.11 4.72 0.04
N CYS A 69 -7.39 4.34 -0.02
CA CYS A 69 -8.49 5.20 -0.47
C CYS A 69 -8.24 5.81 -1.87
N THR A 70 -7.71 5.04 -2.80
CA THR A 70 -7.21 5.57 -4.08
C THR A 70 -8.32 6.02 -5.04
N ILE A 71 -9.38 5.22 -5.22
CA ILE A 71 -10.43 5.50 -6.22
C ILE A 71 -11.81 5.25 -5.62
N VAL A 72 -12.73 6.19 -5.83
CA VAL A 72 -14.17 6.01 -5.59
C VAL A 72 -14.81 5.41 -6.85
N PRO A 73 -15.24 4.13 -6.83
CA PRO A 73 -15.77 3.48 -8.02
C PRO A 73 -17.09 4.11 -8.45
N ARG A 74 -17.23 4.39 -9.75
CA ARG A 74 -18.43 4.99 -10.35
C ARG A 74 -18.60 4.59 -11.81
N PRO A 75 -19.82 4.59 -12.37
CA PRO A 75 -20.05 4.18 -13.76
C PRO A 75 -19.24 5.01 -14.78
N SER A 76 -19.12 6.33 -14.53
CA SER A 76 -18.43 7.28 -15.40
C SER A 76 -16.89 7.15 -15.38
N PHE A 77 -16.31 6.41 -14.43
CA PHE A 77 -14.87 6.27 -14.29
C PHE A 77 -14.45 4.80 -14.21
N LYS A 78 -13.60 4.37 -15.16
CA LYS A 78 -13.07 3.01 -15.21
C LYS A 78 -11.55 3.04 -15.18
N THR A 79 -10.95 2.66 -14.04
CA THR A 79 -9.49 2.59 -13.85
C THR A 79 -8.80 1.84 -14.98
N LYS A 80 -9.29 0.65 -15.34
CA LYS A 80 -8.73 -0.18 -16.41
C LYS A 80 -8.59 0.55 -17.77
N ARG A 81 -9.51 1.46 -18.10
CA ARG A 81 -9.45 2.25 -19.35
C ARG A 81 -8.30 3.28 -19.33
N ARG A 82 -7.85 3.72 -18.15
CA ARG A 82 -6.72 4.66 -17.99
C ARG A 82 -5.36 3.97 -18.06
N LEU A 83 -5.32 2.64 -17.98
CA LEU A 83 -4.08 1.86 -18.03
C LEU A 83 -3.66 1.48 -19.47
N SER A 84 -4.55 1.59 -20.45
CA SER A 84 -4.35 1.03 -21.80
C SER A 84 -3.17 1.64 -22.56
N SER A 85 -2.87 2.92 -22.34
CA SER A 85 -1.81 3.65 -23.03
C SER A 85 -0.41 3.48 -22.43
N LEU A 86 -0.28 2.84 -21.27
CA LEU A 86 0.99 2.74 -20.54
C LEU A 86 1.94 1.75 -21.21
N ARG A 87 3.18 2.17 -21.44
CA ARG A 87 4.21 1.38 -22.13
C ARG A 87 5.08 0.62 -21.13
N ASN A 88 5.59 1.30 -20.12
CA ASN A 88 6.57 0.81 -19.15
C ASN A 88 5.90 0.19 -17.93
N ILE A 89 4.87 0.83 -17.37
CA ILE A 89 4.15 0.35 -16.20
C ILE A 89 3.46 -0.96 -16.52
N LYS A 90 3.76 -1.99 -15.73
CA LYS A 90 3.21 -3.35 -15.80
C LYS A 90 2.33 -3.70 -14.61
N SER A 91 2.41 -2.97 -13.50
CA SER A 91 1.51 -3.15 -12.37
C SER A 91 1.14 -1.86 -11.66
N VAL A 92 -0.10 -1.78 -11.19
CA VAL A 92 -0.63 -0.64 -10.44
C VAL A 92 -1.43 -1.16 -9.24
N PHE A 93 -1.12 -0.65 -8.05
CA PHE A 93 -1.65 -1.13 -6.78
C PHE A 93 -2.54 -0.06 -6.16
N ILE A 94 -3.85 -0.32 -6.01
CA ILE A 94 -4.82 0.67 -5.54
C ILE A 94 -5.85 0.09 -4.56
N GLU A 95 -6.44 0.96 -3.73
CA GLU A 95 -7.65 0.67 -2.98
C GLU A 95 -8.85 1.37 -3.61
N GLU A 96 -9.92 0.62 -3.83
CA GLU A 96 -11.24 1.18 -4.11
C GLU A 96 -12.01 1.35 -2.80
N PHE A 97 -12.66 2.50 -2.62
CA PHE A 97 -13.34 2.86 -1.37
C PHE A 97 -14.66 3.61 -1.62
N CYS A 98 -15.49 3.74 -0.58
CA CYS A 98 -16.56 4.72 -0.52
C CYS A 98 -16.06 5.96 0.21
N ASP A 99 -16.26 7.13 -0.38
CA ASP A 99 -16.22 8.39 0.35
C ASP A 99 -17.63 8.71 0.88
N LYS A 100 -17.75 8.93 2.19
CA LYS A 100 -19.00 9.36 2.84
C LYS A 100 -18.82 10.69 3.60
N GLY A 101 -17.82 11.50 3.21
CA GLY A 101 -17.48 12.76 3.88
C GLY A 101 -16.28 12.65 4.83
N ASP A 102 -15.99 13.76 5.51
CA ASP A 102 -14.65 14.16 5.98
C ASP A 102 -13.81 13.09 6.71
N ASP A 103 -14.42 12.13 7.41
CA ASP A 103 -13.70 11.03 8.06
C ASP A 103 -14.31 9.63 7.86
N ASN A 104 -15.34 9.49 7.01
CA ASN A 104 -16.07 8.24 6.89
C ASN A 104 -15.77 7.51 5.57
N ARG A 105 -14.49 7.18 5.38
CA ARG A 105 -14.00 6.42 4.23
C ARG A 105 -14.07 4.93 4.53
N VAL A 106 -14.78 4.18 3.69
CA VAL A 106 -14.98 2.73 3.87
C VAL A 106 -14.27 1.96 2.75
N PRO A 107 -13.25 1.15 3.05
CA PRO A 107 -12.60 0.29 2.06
C PRO A 107 -13.61 -0.65 1.40
N LYS A 108 -13.56 -0.79 0.07
CA LYS A 108 -14.31 -1.81 -0.67
C LYS A 108 -13.42 -3.00 -1.00
N ARG A 109 -12.36 -2.75 -1.76
CA ARG A 109 -11.42 -3.79 -2.21
C ARG A 109 -10.07 -3.19 -2.52
N TYR A 110 -9.02 -4.01 -2.37
CA TYR A 110 -7.69 -3.66 -2.85
C TYR A 110 -7.41 -4.41 -4.13
N VAL A 111 -7.01 -3.71 -5.19
CA VAL A 111 -6.85 -4.29 -6.53
C VAL A 111 -5.43 -4.07 -7.01
N VAL A 112 -4.79 -5.17 -7.42
CA VAL A 112 -3.56 -5.15 -8.19
C VAL A 112 -3.93 -5.29 -9.65
N TYR A 113 -3.78 -4.21 -10.42
CA TYR A 113 -3.84 -4.27 -11.87
C TYR A 113 -2.49 -4.73 -12.39
N TYR A 114 -2.48 -5.70 -13.31
CA TYR A 114 -1.23 -6.20 -13.91
C TYR A 114 -1.39 -6.47 -15.40
N LYS A 115 -0.34 -6.19 -16.17
CA LYS A 115 -0.32 -6.31 -17.63
C LYS A 115 0.07 -7.74 -18.04
N THR A 116 -0.71 -8.34 -18.94
CA THR A 116 -0.45 -9.63 -19.57
C THR A 116 -0.44 -9.49 -21.09
N SER A 117 -0.13 -10.57 -21.82
CA SER A 117 -0.30 -10.60 -23.29
C SER A 117 -1.75 -10.39 -23.73
N LYS A 118 -2.73 -10.70 -22.87
CA LYS A 118 -4.16 -10.45 -23.09
C LYS A 118 -4.63 -9.06 -22.61
N GLY A 119 -3.68 -8.16 -22.33
CA GLY A 119 -3.94 -6.85 -21.74
C GLY A 119 -4.01 -6.87 -20.21
N TRP A 120 -4.60 -5.82 -19.64
CA TRP A 120 -4.67 -5.62 -18.18
C TRP A 120 -5.66 -6.58 -17.50
N GLN A 121 -5.24 -7.16 -16.39
CA GLN A 121 -6.01 -8.05 -15.53
C GLN A 121 -6.05 -7.51 -14.10
N GLU A 122 -6.98 -8.01 -13.29
CA GLU A 122 -7.17 -7.62 -11.90
C GLU A 122 -6.87 -8.80 -10.97
N TYR A 123 -6.18 -8.54 -9.86
CA TYR A 123 -6.04 -9.47 -8.74
C TYR A 123 -6.47 -8.78 -7.46
N GLU A 124 -7.51 -9.31 -6.82
CA GLU A 124 -8.10 -8.70 -5.63
C GLU A 124 -7.45 -9.22 -4.34
N LEU A 125 -7.21 -8.30 -3.41
CA LEU A 125 -6.68 -8.55 -2.08
C LEU A 125 -7.63 -7.99 -1.02
N HIS A 126 -7.62 -8.65 0.13
CA HIS A 126 -8.28 -8.16 1.33
C HIS A 126 -7.30 -8.15 2.50
N GLN A 127 -7.44 -7.15 3.37
CA GLN A 127 -6.76 -7.14 4.65
C GLN A 127 -7.27 -8.31 5.49
N GLN A 128 -6.34 -9.11 6.02
CA GLN A 128 -6.61 -10.29 6.84
C GLN A 128 -6.68 -9.92 8.32
N PHE A 129 -5.89 -8.95 8.77
CA PHE A 129 -5.91 -8.47 10.15
C PHE A 129 -5.42 -7.02 10.26
N GLY A 130 -5.84 -6.32 11.33
CA GLY A 130 -5.37 -4.97 11.66
C GLY A 130 -4.51 -4.89 12.92
N SER A 131 -4.60 -5.87 13.82
CA SER A 131 -3.83 -5.94 15.06
C SER A 131 -3.67 -7.37 15.52
N LEU A 132 -2.46 -7.78 15.88
CA LEU A 132 -2.19 -9.09 16.46
C LEU A 132 -2.93 -9.31 17.79
N SER A 133 -3.20 -8.25 18.56
CA SER A 133 -3.92 -8.34 19.84
C SER A 133 -5.36 -8.86 19.73
N LYS A 134 -5.89 -8.94 18.50
CA LYS A 134 -7.24 -9.44 18.20
C LYS A 134 -7.23 -10.84 17.58
N CYS A 135 -6.06 -11.41 17.33
CA CYS A 135 -5.90 -12.68 16.65
C CYS A 135 -5.44 -13.76 17.63
N LYS A 136 -5.97 -14.97 17.50
CA LYS A 136 -5.44 -16.15 18.19
C LYS A 136 -4.19 -16.65 17.46
N ALA A 137 -3.25 -17.30 18.16
CA ALA A 137 -2.01 -17.80 17.56
C ALA A 137 -2.23 -18.67 16.31
N LYS A 138 -3.23 -19.57 16.34
CA LYS A 138 -3.60 -20.41 15.18
C LYS A 138 -4.04 -19.59 13.97
N GLU A 139 -4.81 -18.53 14.19
CA GLU A 139 -5.26 -17.62 13.13
C GLU A 139 -4.07 -16.89 12.49
N ILE A 140 -3.06 -16.55 13.28
CA ILE A 140 -1.84 -15.88 12.79
C ILE A 140 -1.00 -16.83 11.92
N ILE A 141 -0.88 -18.11 12.28
CA ILE A 141 -0.18 -19.12 11.47
C ILE A 141 -0.91 -19.33 10.12
N GLU A 142 -2.24 -19.45 10.13
CA GLU A 142 -3.04 -19.52 8.91
C GLU A 142 -2.90 -18.25 8.06
N LEU A 143 -2.76 -17.10 8.71
CA LEU A 143 -2.53 -15.81 8.06
C LEU A 143 -1.18 -15.75 7.36
N THR A 144 -0.11 -16.19 8.01
CA THR A 144 1.24 -16.28 7.42
C THR A 144 1.23 -17.15 6.16
N ASN A 145 0.52 -18.28 6.20
CA ASN A 145 0.32 -19.14 5.03
C ASN A 145 -0.50 -18.45 3.92
N ASN A 146 -1.53 -17.68 4.29
CA ASN A 146 -2.33 -16.91 3.35
C ASN A 146 -1.55 -15.77 2.69
N VAL A 147 -0.66 -15.09 3.42
CA VAL A 147 0.21 -14.05 2.83
C VAL A 147 1.06 -14.65 1.72
N LYS A 148 1.76 -15.76 1.99
CA LYS A 148 2.57 -16.45 0.98
C LYS A 148 1.73 -16.81 -0.25
N LYS A 149 0.58 -17.46 -0.04
CA LYS A 149 -0.28 -17.94 -1.13
C LYS A 149 -0.90 -16.81 -1.94
N ARG A 150 -1.39 -15.75 -1.30
CA ARG A 150 -2.26 -14.74 -1.94
C ARG A 150 -1.62 -13.37 -2.14
N LYS A 151 -0.59 -13.02 -1.38
CA LYS A 151 -0.06 -11.64 -1.34
C LYS A 151 1.36 -11.47 -1.89
N THR A 152 2.08 -12.56 -2.17
CA THR A 152 3.46 -12.55 -2.72
C THR A 152 3.58 -12.61 -4.26
N PHE A 153 3.62 -11.50 -4.98
CA PHE A 153 3.70 -11.50 -6.45
C PHE A 153 5.16 -11.51 -6.92
N GLY A 154 5.65 -12.66 -7.38
CA GLY A 154 7.08 -12.82 -7.66
C GLY A 154 7.91 -12.62 -6.40
N LYS A 155 8.80 -11.62 -6.42
CA LYS A 155 9.64 -11.25 -5.26
C LYS A 155 9.04 -10.14 -4.38
N CYS A 156 7.84 -9.65 -4.65
CA CYS A 156 7.19 -8.64 -3.80
C CYS A 156 6.06 -9.24 -2.96
N ALA A 157 5.76 -8.67 -1.80
CA ALA A 157 4.56 -8.95 -1.02
C ALA A 157 3.84 -7.67 -0.63
N VAL A 158 2.50 -7.71 -0.66
CA VAL A 158 1.65 -6.60 -0.22
C VAL A 158 1.18 -6.84 1.21
N LEU A 159 1.45 -5.88 2.10
CA LEU A 159 1.00 -5.85 3.49
C LEU A 159 0.01 -4.69 3.64
N LEU A 160 -1.28 -4.96 3.71
CA LEU A 160 -2.29 -3.90 3.76
C LEU A 160 -2.43 -3.33 5.17
N CYS A 161 -2.27 -2.01 5.31
CA CYS A 161 -2.50 -1.28 6.55
C CYS A 161 -1.74 -1.90 7.74
N GLY A 162 -2.47 -2.37 8.75
CA GLY A 162 -1.91 -2.94 9.98
C GLY A 162 -1.26 -4.31 9.83
N GLU A 163 -1.27 -4.95 8.66
CA GLU A 163 -0.67 -6.28 8.45
C GLU A 163 0.85 -6.29 8.63
N SER A 164 1.50 -5.14 8.46
CA SER A 164 2.91 -4.95 8.82
C SER A 164 3.20 -5.14 10.32
N ASN A 165 2.16 -5.18 11.17
CA ASN A 165 2.31 -5.52 12.59
C ASN A 165 2.52 -7.01 12.82
N ILE A 166 2.66 -7.83 11.77
CA ILE A 166 2.99 -9.26 11.88
C ILE A 166 4.28 -9.48 12.67
N VAL A 167 5.22 -8.53 12.63
CA VAL A 167 6.37 -8.45 13.53
C VAL A 167 6.02 -7.62 14.77
N LYS A 168 6.45 -8.10 15.94
CA LYS A 168 6.14 -7.50 17.23
C LYS A 168 7.33 -6.69 17.72
N TYR A 169 7.06 -5.59 18.44
CA TYR A 169 8.09 -4.88 19.18
C TYR A 169 7.98 -5.29 20.65
N SER A 170 9.08 -5.80 21.22
CA SER A 170 9.22 -6.10 22.64
C SER A 170 9.62 -4.82 23.37
N GLN A 171 8.77 -4.34 24.28
CA GLN A 171 9.13 -3.18 25.11
C GLN A 171 10.22 -3.52 26.13
N GLN A 172 10.24 -4.77 26.62
CA GLN A 172 11.23 -5.27 27.56
C GLN A 172 12.62 -5.28 26.94
N ASP A 173 12.74 -5.85 25.74
CA ASP A 173 14.04 -6.03 25.07
C ASP A 173 14.39 -4.86 24.15
N ARG A 174 13.43 -3.96 23.90
CA ARG A 174 13.53 -2.85 22.92
C ARG A 174 13.89 -3.31 21.51
N THR A 175 13.51 -4.52 21.14
CA THR A 175 13.78 -5.12 19.83
C THR A 175 12.50 -5.52 19.09
N CYS A 176 12.61 -5.66 17.77
CA CYS A 176 11.57 -6.30 16.98
C CYS A 176 11.82 -7.82 16.92
N ILE A 177 10.75 -8.59 17.02
CA ILE A 177 10.77 -10.06 16.97
C ILE A 177 9.77 -10.57 15.94
N ASP A 178 10.18 -11.61 15.21
CA ASP A 178 9.33 -12.37 14.30
C ASP A 178 8.75 -13.59 15.01
N GLU A 179 7.88 -13.33 16.00
CA GLU A 179 7.26 -14.34 16.87
C GLU A 179 6.56 -15.47 16.09
N TYR A 180 6.09 -15.18 14.86
CA TYR A 180 5.31 -16.11 14.04
C TYR A 180 6.06 -16.61 12.80
N ASN A 181 7.38 -16.41 12.74
CA ASN A 181 8.26 -16.85 11.65
C ASN A 181 7.77 -16.40 10.25
N TYR A 182 7.19 -15.20 10.20
CA TYR A 182 6.65 -14.60 8.98
C TYR A 182 7.72 -14.45 7.91
N LEU A 183 8.90 -13.93 8.25
CA LEU A 183 9.99 -13.67 7.31
C LEU A 183 10.48 -14.95 6.65
N ASN A 184 10.52 -16.06 7.38
CA ASN A 184 10.83 -17.37 6.81
C ASN A 184 9.73 -17.85 5.85
N ALA A 185 8.45 -17.66 6.20
CA ALA A 185 7.35 -18.05 5.33
C ALA A 185 7.35 -17.29 3.99
N VAL A 186 7.88 -16.07 3.97
CA VAL A 186 8.05 -15.23 2.78
C VAL A 186 9.52 -15.08 2.35
N SER A 187 10.37 -16.07 2.61
CA SER A 187 11.82 -15.99 2.35
C SER A 187 12.22 -15.62 0.91
N GLY A 188 11.37 -15.88 -0.08
CA GLY A 188 11.57 -15.45 -1.48
C GLY A 188 11.20 -13.99 -1.78
N VAL A 189 10.72 -13.23 -0.79
CA VAL A 189 10.33 -11.82 -0.92
C VAL A 189 11.51 -10.91 -0.64
N SER A 190 11.77 -10.00 -1.57
CA SER A 190 12.75 -8.92 -1.43
C SER A 190 12.10 -7.53 -1.32
N ILE A 191 10.78 -7.41 -1.51
CA ILE A 191 10.08 -6.12 -1.49
C ILE A 191 8.75 -6.24 -0.75
N PHE A 192 8.56 -5.47 0.31
CA PHE A 192 7.29 -5.30 1.00
C PHE A 192 6.65 -3.96 0.61
N LEU A 193 5.48 -4.02 -0.01
CA LEU A 193 4.64 -2.85 -0.26
C LEU A 193 3.61 -2.75 0.85
N ASN A 194 3.64 -1.66 1.62
CA ASN A 194 2.77 -1.43 2.76
C ASN A 194 1.96 -0.13 2.60
N PRO A 195 0.95 -0.10 1.72
CA PRO A 195 0.01 1.02 1.70
C PRO A 195 -0.80 1.01 3.00
N ILE A 196 -0.91 2.17 3.64
CA ILE A 196 -1.57 2.32 4.95
C ILE A 196 -2.54 3.51 4.92
N HIS A 197 -3.58 3.45 5.75
CA HIS A 197 -4.57 4.55 5.83
C HIS A 197 -4.02 5.75 6.59
N ASP A 198 -3.11 5.53 7.53
CA ASP A 198 -2.73 6.52 8.54
C ASP A 198 -1.21 6.65 8.61
N ARG A 199 -0.74 7.88 8.80
CA ARG A 199 0.67 8.12 9.12
C ARG A 199 1.08 7.32 10.36
N MET A 200 2.24 6.69 10.27
CA MET A 200 2.87 6.02 11.40
C MET A 200 3.51 7.04 12.34
N THR A 201 2.77 7.46 13.37
CA THR A 201 3.31 8.41 14.37
C THR A 201 4.01 7.73 15.56
N ARG A 202 3.84 6.42 15.72
CA ARG A 202 4.42 5.64 16.82
C ARG A 202 5.82 5.17 16.42
N TYR A 203 6.82 5.38 17.28
CA TYR A 203 8.21 5.04 16.96
C TYR A 203 8.41 3.53 16.71
N GLU A 204 7.64 2.67 17.39
CA GLU A 204 7.70 1.22 17.19
C GLU A 204 7.35 0.83 15.76
N MET A 205 6.51 1.63 15.08
CA MET A 205 6.15 1.37 13.69
C MET A 205 7.38 1.51 12.79
N LYS A 206 8.21 2.52 13.00
CA LYS A 206 9.48 2.71 12.29
C LYS A 206 10.43 1.54 12.53
N LEU A 207 10.63 1.15 13.79
CA LEU A 207 11.49 0.00 14.16
C LEU A 207 11.06 -1.30 13.46
N LYS A 208 9.75 -1.55 13.37
CA LYS A 208 9.22 -2.71 12.65
C LYS A 208 9.54 -2.70 11.15
N ARG A 209 9.56 -1.53 10.50
CA ARG A 209 9.88 -1.43 9.06
C ARG A 209 11.37 -1.61 8.82
N ILE A 210 12.20 -1.07 9.72
CA ILE A 210 13.64 -1.34 9.75
C ILE A 210 13.88 -2.85 9.83
N PHE A 211 13.28 -3.53 10.81
CA PHE A 211 13.40 -4.97 10.98
C PHE A 211 12.93 -5.77 9.75
N LEU A 212 11.77 -5.43 9.17
CA LEU A 212 11.27 -6.07 7.95
C LEU A 212 12.19 -5.86 6.73
N SER A 213 12.97 -4.78 6.71
CA SER A 213 13.89 -4.45 5.61
C SER A 213 15.25 -5.14 5.71
N GLU A 214 15.56 -5.78 6.84
CA GLU A 214 16.82 -6.50 7.01
C GLU A 214 16.98 -7.65 6.00
N ASN A 215 18.25 -8.04 5.79
CA ASN A 215 18.64 -9.04 4.80
C ASN A 215 18.29 -8.61 3.36
N ASN A 216 18.72 -7.40 3.00
CA ASN A 216 18.57 -6.80 1.66
C ASN A 216 17.12 -6.77 1.14
N LYS A 217 16.16 -6.47 2.02
CA LYS A 217 14.75 -6.30 1.64
C LYS A 217 14.37 -4.83 1.60
N TRP A 218 13.46 -4.50 0.70
CA TRP A 218 12.83 -3.19 0.62
C TRP A 218 11.53 -3.19 1.40
N VAL A 219 11.25 -2.10 2.11
CA VAL A 219 9.93 -1.85 2.71
C VAL A 219 9.48 -0.44 2.33
N VAL A 220 8.37 -0.35 1.61
CA VAL A 220 7.80 0.91 1.14
C VAL A 220 6.43 1.10 1.79
N SER A 221 6.31 2.09 2.67
CA SER A 221 5.03 2.48 3.27
C SER A 221 4.56 3.81 2.70
N VAL A 222 3.27 3.92 2.36
CA VAL A 222 2.68 5.14 1.80
C VAL A 222 1.27 5.36 2.35
N TRP A 223 0.92 6.61 2.65
CA TRP A 223 -0.37 7.03 3.24
C TRP A 223 -0.88 8.33 2.62
N ASN A 224 -2.07 8.77 3.00
CA ASN A 224 -2.60 10.07 2.61
C ASN A 224 -2.52 11.08 3.75
N LYS A 225 -2.35 12.34 3.39
CA LYS A 225 -2.45 13.48 4.31
C LYS A 225 -3.92 13.88 4.49
N GLY A 226 -4.16 14.69 5.52
CA GLY A 226 -5.46 15.30 5.76
C GLY A 226 -6.40 14.50 6.65
N LYS A 227 -5.97 13.34 7.19
CA LYS A 227 -6.80 12.58 8.14
C LYS A 227 -6.93 13.34 9.45
N ILE A 228 -8.17 13.56 9.89
CA ILE A 228 -8.47 14.13 11.20
C ILE A 228 -8.54 12.98 12.22
N HIS A 229 -7.76 13.10 13.29
CA HIS A 229 -7.79 12.14 14.39
C HIS A 229 -8.91 12.47 15.38
N LYS A 230 -9.20 11.55 16.30
CA LYS A 230 -10.27 11.72 17.31
C LYS A 230 -10.13 12.95 18.20
N ASP A 231 -8.92 13.49 18.30
CA ASP A 231 -8.58 14.71 19.02
C ASP A 231 -8.75 15.98 18.15
N GLY A 232 -9.31 15.86 16.95
CA GLY A 232 -9.51 16.94 15.99
C GLY A 232 -8.24 17.36 15.24
N LYS A 233 -7.09 16.72 15.49
CA LYS A 233 -5.80 17.13 14.91
C LYS A 233 -5.46 16.31 13.67
N THR A 234 -4.84 16.94 12.69
CA THR A 234 -4.13 16.25 11.61
C THR A 234 -2.70 15.95 12.04
N ARG A 235 -2.10 14.89 11.47
CA ARG A 235 -0.74 14.45 11.83
C ARG A 235 0.11 14.22 10.58
N ASP A 236 0.04 15.10 9.60
CA ASP A 236 0.61 14.88 8.27
C ASP A 236 2.14 14.80 8.25
N GLY A 237 2.81 15.61 9.07
CA GLY A 237 4.26 15.79 8.99
C GLY A 237 4.67 16.75 7.87
N LYS A 238 5.96 17.07 7.79
CA LYS A 238 6.53 17.97 6.76
C LYS A 238 6.97 17.18 5.52
N ASP A 239 7.44 15.96 5.74
CA ASP A 239 7.96 15.09 4.70
C ASP A 239 6.83 14.57 3.79
N PRO A 240 7.18 14.02 2.61
CA PRO A 240 6.22 13.32 1.79
C PRO A 240 5.51 12.19 2.56
N ALA A 241 4.30 11.82 2.16
CA ALA A 241 3.50 10.82 2.86
C ALA A 241 3.93 9.36 2.55
N TRP A 242 5.24 9.11 2.60
CA TRP A 242 5.84 7.78 2.50
C TRP A 242 7.11 7.64 3.34
N THR A 243 7.51 6.39 3.58
CA THR A 243 8.81 6.02 4.12
C THR A 243 9.35 4.81 3.36
N VAL A 244 10.65 4.80 3.10
CA VAL A 244 11.33 3.70 2.44
C VAL A 244 12.46 3.19 3.32
N TYR A 245 12.58 1.87 3.46
CA TYR A 245 13.67 1.23 4.18
C TYR A 245 14.32 0.16 3.30
N HIS A 246 15.64 0.04 3.37
CA HIS A 246 16.42 -1.02 2.74
C HIS A 246 17.54 -1.47 3.66
N ASN A 247 17.64 -2.78 3.87
CA ASN A 247 18.70 -3.40 4.66
C ASN A 247 18.92 -2.74 6.03
N GLY A 248 17.82 -2.51 6.76
CA GLY A 248 17.83 -1.92 8.10
C GLY A 248 18.00 -0.39 8.13
N SER A 249 18.09 0.28 6.98
CA SER A 249 18.31 1.74 6.90
C SER A 249 17.16 2.46 6.22
N GLU A 250 16.79 3.65 6.72
CA GLU A 250 15.81 4.52 6.07
C GLU A 250 16.43 5.23 4.86
N LEU A 251 15.68 5.33 3.77
CA LEU A 251 16.03 6.12 2.59
C LEU A 251 15.01 7.24 2.40
N LEU A 252 15.54 8.44 2.22
CA LEU A 252 14.74 9.60 1.87
C LEU A 252 14.50 9.59 0.37
N ILE A 253 13.23 9.68 -0.03
CA ILE A 253 12.81 9.77 -1.42
C ILE A 253 12.08 11.10 -1.59
N ASP A 254 12.68 11.98 -2.38
CA ASP A 254 12.14 13.30 -2.65
C ASP A 254 10.92 13.25 -3.58
N ARG A 255 10.16 14.35 -3.56
CA ARG A 255 9.07 14.56 -4.51
C ARG A 255 9.66 14.83 -5.87
N ILE A 256 9.06 14.26 -6.91
CA ILE A 256 9.35 14.64 -8.28
C ILE A 256 8.31 15.64 -8.78
N ASN A 257 8.75 16.54 -9.64
CA ASN A 257 7.84 17.42 -10.37
C ASN A 257 7.32 16.67 -11.59
N CYS A 258 6.04 16.29 -11.55
CA CYS A 258 5.31 15.85 -12.73
C CYS A 258 4.57 17.04 -13.35
N THR A 259 4.16 16.90 -14.62
CA THR A 259 3.25 17.83 -15.31
C THR A 259 1.82 17.71 -14.79
N ILE A 260 1.66 17.77 -13.46
CA ILE A 260 0.39 17.89 -12.75
C ILE A 260 0.33 19.36 -12.33
N PRO A 261 -0.84 20.03 -12.42
CA PRO A 261 -0.97 21.42 -11.99
C PRO A 261 -0.31 21.65 -10.62
N SER A 262 0.49 22.72 -10.50
CA SER A 262 1.32 23.00 -9.33
C SER A 262 0.55 23.22 -8.03
N ASN A 263 -0.78 23.35 -8.11
CA ASN A 263 -1.71 23.43 -6.99
C ASN A 263 -2.34 22.08 -6.61
N SER A 264 -1.90 20.97 -7.21
CA SER A 264 -2.41 19.64 -6.86
C SER A 264 -1.92 19.19 -5.49
N SER A 265 -2.81 18.57 -4.74
CA SER A 265 -2.59 17.93 -3.44
C SER A 265 -1.84 16.58 -3.54
N ILE A 266 -1.35 16.23 -4.73
CA ILE A 266 -0.72 14.95 -5.04
C ILE A 266 0.79 15.05 -4.81
N GLU A 267 1.34 14.07 -4.10
CA GLU A 267 2.79 13.89 -3.95
C GLU A 267 3.21 12.63 -4.71
N ILE A 268 4.30 12.74 -5.47
CA ILE A 268 4.84 11.63 -6.27
C ILE A 268 6.32 11.47 -5.95
N GLY A 269 6.75 10.25 -5.64
CA GLY A 269 8.14 9.86 -5.49
C GLY A 269 8.50 8.72 -6.44
N ILE A 270 9.79 8.57 -6.72
CA ILE A 270 10.34 7.46 -7.51
C ILE A 270 11.41 6.75 -6.71
N LEU A 271 11.28 5.43 -6.62
CA LEU A 271 12.29 4.55 -6.04
C LEU A 271 12.88 3.66 -7.15
N ASP A 272 14.14 3.87 -7.50
CA ASP A 272 14.90 2.98 -8.37
C ASP A 272 15.64 1.93 -7.53
N MET A 273 15.22 0.68 -7.62
CA MET A 273 15.80 -0.42 -6.85
C MET A 273 16.99 -1.08 -7.55
N ARG A 274 17.40 -0.58 -8.72
CA ARG A 274 18.56 -1.10 -9.48
C ARG A 274 19.88 -0.47 -9.06
N GLU A 275 19.82 0.66 -8.37
CA GLU A 275 20.99 1.45 -7.96
C GLU A 275 21.58 0.99 -6.61
N LYS A 276 21.14 -0.16 -6.09
CA LYS A 276 21.46 -0.69 -4.76
C LYS A 276 21.68 -2.19 -4.78
#